data_AF-A0A821QRC1-F1
#
_entry.id   AF-A0A821QRC1-F1
#
_cell.length_a   1.000
_cell.length_b   1.000
_cell.length_c   1.000
_cell.angle_alpha   90.00
_cell.angle_beta   90.00
_cell.angle_gamma   90.00
#
_symmetry.space_group_name_H-M   'P 1'
#
loop_
_entity.id
_entity.type
_entity.pdbx_description
1 polymer ?
#
loop_
_entity_poly.entity_id
_entity_poly.type
_entity_poly.pdbx_seq_one_letter_code
_entity_poly.pdbx_strand_id
1 'polypeptide(L)'
;MFALKTFTNLFTIQSILQHSIRTAKIFKPNLLLPKHRNIKVKDGQWVEKDTVLTLQNNLVLYPGENTSVAYDYTIRSTVPGFVVITTESVKPYPH
;
A
#
# COMPACT_ATOMS: atom_id res chain seq x y z
N MET A 1 12.35 16.94 75.65
CA MET A 1 13.48 17.44 74.83
C MET A 1 13.64 16.50 73.63
N PHE A 2 13.64 16.85 72.35
CA PHE A 2 13.54 18.10 71.56
C PHE A 2 12.83 17.78 70.22
N ALA A 3 12.32 18.81 69.54
CA ALA A 3 11.66 18.75 68.22
C ALA A 3 12.53 19.37 67.12
N LEU A 4 12.29 19.02 65.83
CA LEU A 4 12.17 19.97 64.69
C LEU A 4 11.88 19.27 63.33
N LYS A 5 11.04 19.95 62.51
CA LYS A 5 10.58 19.62 61.14
C LYS A 5 11.57 20.12 60.07
N THR A 6 11.47 19.63 58.83
CA THR A 6 11.60 20.46 57.60
C THR A 6 10.94 19.81 56.37
N PHE A 7 10.39 20.67 55.52
CA PHE A 7 9.61 20.48 54.28
C PHE A 7 10.53 20.50 53.05
N THR A 8 10.20 19.80 51.96
CA THR A 8 10.42 20.11 50.52
C THR A 8 10.14 18.82 49.71
N ASN A 9 9.53 18.75 48.53
CA ASN A 9 8.85 19.68 47.64
C ASN A 9 8.01 18.78 46.71
N LEU A 10 6.68 18.80 46.79
CA LEU A 10 5.80 18.04 45.88
C LEU A 10 5.70 18.66 44.46
N PHE A 11 6.47 19.72 44.19
CA PHE A 11 6.30 20.56 43.01
C PHE A 11 7.17 20.23 41.80
N THR A 12 7.95 19.13 41.81
CA THR A 12 8.85 18.80 40.68
C THR A 12 8.27 17.75 39.72
N ILE A 13 7.26 16.96 40.13
CA ILE A 13 6.79 15.83 39.30
C ILE A 13 5.76 16.27 38.25
N GLN A 14 5.10 17.44 38.41
CA GLN A 14 4.09 17.89 37.46
C GLN A 14 4.66 18.43 36.14
N SER A 15 5.91 18.90 36.08
CA SER A 15 6.48 19.48 34.85
C SER A 15 6.98 18.43 33.86
N ILE A 16 7.45 17.28 34.34
CA ILE A 16 7.98 16.20 33.48
C ILE A 16 6.84 15.46 32.75
N LEU A 17 5.67 15.33 33.39
CA LEU A 17 4.49 14.75 32.74
C LEU A 17 3.87 15.67 31.66
N GLN A 18 3.99 16.99 31.80
CA GLN A 18 3.36 17.92 30.85
C GLN A 18 4.10 18.05 29.50
N HIS A 19 5.40 17.76 29.44
CA HIS A 19 6.15 17.80 28.17
C HIS A 19 5.99 16.54 27.31
N SER A 20 5.66 15.39 27.89
CA SER A 20 5.34 14.17 27.12
C SER A 20 3.98 14.29 26.40
N ILE A 21 3.00 14.93 27.03
CA ILE A 21 1.61 14.99 26.54
C ILE A 21 1.43 15.99 25.39
N ARG A 22 2.31 16.99 25.22
CA ARG A 22 2.16 18.04 24.19
C ARG A 22 2.51 17.61 22.76
N THR A 23 3.05 16.41 22.56
CA THR A 23 3.41 15.88 21.23
C THR A 23 2.74 14.56 20.88
N ALA A 24 1.67 14.17 21.57
CA ALA A 24 0.74 13.18 21.05
C ALA A 24 -0.24 13.88 20.09
N LYS A 25 0.26 14.38 18.95
CA LYS A 25 -0.60 14.70 17.80
C LYS A 25 -1.32 13.40 17.46
N ILE A 26 -2.64 13.40 17.59
CA ILE A 26 -3.53 12.29 17.27
C ILE A 26 -3.19 11.79 15.85
N PHE A 27 -2.45 10.68 15.75
CA PHE A 27 -2.30 9.97 14.50
C PHE A 27 -3.63 9.28 14.26
N LYS A 28 -4.56 9.95 13.57
CA LYS A 28 -5.72 9.26 12.98
C LYS A 28 -5.14 8.36 11.90
N PRO A 29 -5.10 7.01 12.06
CA PRO A 29 -4.79 6.17 10.92
C PRO A 29 -5.88 6.45 9.89
N ASN A 30 -5.49 6.93 8.71
CA ASN A 30 -6.37 6.88 7.56
C ASN A 30 -6.65 5.39 7.33
N LEU A 31 -7.84 4.93 7.72
CA LEU A 31 -8.36 3.59 7.40
C LEU A 31 -8.60 3.55 5.90
N LEU A 32 -7.52 3.41 5.13
CA LEU A 32 -7.59 3.22 3.70
C LEU A 32 -8.17 1.83 3.45
N LEU A 33 -9.35 1.78 2.82
CA LEU A 33 -9.94 0.52 2.38
C LEU A 33 -8.95 -0.22 1.48
N PRO A 34 -8.83 -1.54 1.61
CA PRO A 34 -7.99 -2.34 0.73
C PRO A 34 -8.43 -2.16 -0.73
N LYS A 35 -7.48 -1.89 -1.61
CA LYS A 35 -7.76 -1.67 -3.04
C LYS A 35 -7.85 -2.97 -3.86
N HIS A 36 -7.56 -4.12 -3.24
CA HIS A 36 -7.63 -5.45 -3.87
C HIS A 36 -6.95 -5.53 -5.26
N ARG A 37 -5.71 -5.02 -5.32
CA ARG A 37 -4.84 -5.08 -6.51
C ARG A 37 -4.12 -6.42 -6.59
N ASN A 38 -4.58 -7.27 -7.49
CA ASN A 38 -4.13 -8.64 -7.65
C ASN A 38 -4.35 -9.06 -9.11
N ILE A 39 -3.73 -10.18 -9.49
CA ILE A 39 -4.14 -10.97 -10.66
C ILE A 39 -5.59 -11.41 -10.47
N LYS A 40 -6.42 -11.23 -11.49
CA LYS A 40 -7.87 -11.54 -11.46
C LYS A 40 -8.22 -12.82 -12.21
N VAL A 41 -7.34 -13.27 -13.08
CA VAL A 41 -7.56 -14.40 -14.00
C VAL A 41 -6.38 -15.37 -13.88
N LYS A 42 -6.67 -16.66 -13.90
CA LYS A 42 -5.63 -17.70 -13.82
C LYS A 42 -5.07 -18.04 -15.20
N ASP A 43 -3.86 -18.58 -15.22
CA ASP A 43 -3.29 -19.21 -16.41
C ASP A 43 -4.22 -20.31 -16.95
N GLY A 44 -4.39 -20.36 -18.27
CA GLY A 44 -5.31 -21.28 -18.96
C GLY A 44 -6.80 -20.93 -18.87
N GLN A 45 -7.18 -19.83 -18.23
CA GLN A 45 -8.59 -19.43 -18.12
C GLN A 45 -9.06 -18.69 -19.38
N TRP A 46 -10.28 -19.01 -19.85
CA TRP A 46 -10.94 -18.26 -20.93
C TRP A 46 -11.40 -16.88 -20.46
N VAL A 47 -11.18 -15.86 -21.28
CA VAL A 47 -11.60 -14.47 -21.04
C VAL A 47 -12.25 -13.87 -22.29
N GLU A 48 -13.18 -12.95 -22.07
CA GLU A 48 -13.78 -12.13 -23.13
C GLU A 48 -12.95 -10.87 -23.37
N LYS A 49 -13.24 -10.14 -24.45
CA LYS A 49 -12.66 -8.82 -24.71
C LYS A 49 -12.92 -7.85 -23.55
N ASP A 50 -11.93 -6.99 -23.28
CA ASP A 50 -11.91 -5.95 -22.23
C ASP A 50 -11.95 -6.46 -20.78
N THR A 51 -11.79 -7.78 -20.59
CA THR A 51 -11.68 -8.42 -19.27
C THR A 51 -10.43 -7.95 -18.55
N VAL A 52 -10.57 -7.59 -17.27
CA VAL A 52 -9.44 -7.19 -16.41
C VAL A 52 -8.63 -8.42 -16.03
N LEU A 53 -7.37 -8.47 -16.46
CA LEU A 53 -6.45 -9.57 -16.17
C LEU A 53 -5.72 -9.36 -14.85
N THR A 54 -5.25 -8.13 -14.60
CA THR A 54 -4.59 -7.76 -13.35
C THR A 54 -4.85 -6.30 -12.99
N LEU A 55 -5.01 -6.04 -11.70
CA LEU A 55 -4.96 -4.72 -11.11
C LEU A 55 -3.65 -4.60 -10.34
N GLN A 56 -2.81 -3.62 -10.65
CA GLN A 56 -1.47 -3.51 -10.07
C GLN A 56 -1.07 -2.05 -9.82
N ASN A 57 -0.01 -1.88 -9.04
CA ASN A 57 0.71 -0.61 -8.94
C ASN A 57 2.00 -0.76 -9.75
N ASN A 58 2.27 0.18 -10.65
CA ASN A 58 3.39 0.09 -11.59
C ASN A 58 3.29 -1.16 -12.49
N LEU A 59 4.26 -1.35 -13.38
CA LEU A 59 4.36 -2.52 -14.27
C LEU A 59 5.09 -3.67 -13.57
N VAL A 60 4.37 -4.42 -12.72
CA VAL A 60 4.88 -5.69 -12.17
C VAL A 60 4.73 -6.81 -13.21
N LEU A 61 3.56 -6.86 -13.86
CA LEU A 61 3.30 -7.64 -15.06
C LEU A 61 3.29 -6.69 -16.26
N TYR A 62 3.89 -7.14 -17.37
CA TYR A 62 3.94 -6.41 -18.62
C TYR A 62 2.82 -6.88 -19.57
N PRO A 63 2.27 -5.99 -20.40
CA PRO A 63 1.35 -6.40 -21.45
C PRO A 63 2.10 -7.25 -22.48
N GLY A 64 1.56 -8.43 -22.77
CA GLY A 64 1.99 -9.31 -23.85
C GLY A 64 1.10 -9.21 -25.08
N GLU A 65 1.08 -10.26 -25.88
CA GLU A 65 0.24 -10.34 -27.08
C GLU A 65 -1.25 -10.23 -26.74
N ASN A 66 -2.01 -9.49 -27.56
CA ASN A 66 -3.46 -9.32 -27.41
C ASN A 66 -3.92 -8.79 -26.03
N THR A 67 -3.06 -7.99 -25.40
CA THR A 67 -3.36 -7.27 -24.16
C THR A 67 -3.08 -5.78 -24.32
N SER A 68 -3.76 -4.98 -23.50
CA SER A 68 -3.56 -3.54 -23.43
C SER A 68 -3.29 -3.11 -21.98
N VAL A 69 -2.52 -2.04 -21.82
CA VAL A 69 -2.24 -1.43 -20.51
C VAL A 69 -2.88 -0.04 -20.44
N ALA A 70 -3.65 0.20 -19.37
CA ALA A 70 -4.23 1.50 -19.08
C ALA A 70 -3.25 2.38 -18.27
N TYR A 71 -3.57 3.67 -18.14
CA TYR A 71 -2.74 4.64 -17.43
C TYR A 71 -2.50 4.28 -15.94
N ASP A 72 -3.41 3.54 -15.34
CA ASP A 72 -3.31 3.03 -13.97
C ASP A 72 -2.54 1.70 -13.86
N TYR A 73 -1.88 1.27 -14.94
CA TYR A 73 -1.18 0.00 -15.10
C TYR A 73 -2.08 -1.25 -15.06
N THR A 74 -3.40 -1.08 -15.16
CA THR A 74 -4.34 -2.20 -15.33
C THR A 74 -4.16 -2.84 -16.69
N ILE A 75 -4.05 -4.17 -16.74
CA ILE A 75 -3.96 -4.92 -18.00
C ILE A 75 -5.31 -5.54 -18.33
N ARG A 76 -5.74 -5.41 -19.59
CA ARG A 76 -6.98 -5.97 -20.13
C ARG A 76 -6.73 -6.77 -21.39
N SER A 77 -7.57 -7.79 -21.62
CA SER A 77 -7.62 -8.50 -22.91
C SER A 77 -8.18 -7.62 -24.01
N THR A 78 -7.59 -7.64 -25.21
CA THR A 78 -8.13 -6.91 -26.36
C THR A 78 -9.00 -7.79 -27.26
N VAL A 79 -8.92 -9.12 -27.10
CA VAL A 79 -9.68 -10.14 -27.83
C VAL A 79 -10.12 -11.27 -26.89
N PRO A 80 -11.18 -12.04 -27.22
CA PRO A 80 -11.53 -13.26 -26.49
C PRO A 80 -10.50 -14.37 -26.71
N GLY A 81 -10.19 -15.14 -25.65
CA GLY A 81 -9.21 -16.24 -25.74
C GLY A 81 -8.80 -16.80 -24.38
N PHE A 82 -7.80 -17.69 -24.39
CA PHE A 82 -7.21 -18.23 -23.16
C PHE A 82 -6.04 -17.38 -22.68
N VAL A 83 -5.96 -17.15 -21.37
CA VAL A 83 -4.83 -16.45 -20.75
C VAL A 83 -3.61 -17.36 -20.67
N VAL A 84 -2.45 -16.83 -21.04
CA VAL A 84 -1.15 -17.48 -20.85
C VAL A 84 -0.24 -16.51 -20.08
N ILE A 85 0.35 -16.97 -18.99
CA ILE A 85 1.31 -16.20 -18.18
C ILE A 85 2.72 -16.74 -18.45
N THR A 86 3.54 -15.93 -19.12
CA THR A 86 4.92 -16.28 -19.49
C THR A 86 5.94 -15.38 -18.78
N THR A 87 7.20 -15.78 -18.84
CA THR A 87 8.34 -14.92 -18.49
C THR A 87 9.18 -14.72 -19.74
N GLU A 88 9.37 -13.47 -20.14
CA GLU A 88 10.05 -13.10 -21.39
C GLU A 88 11.18 -12.11 -21.12
N SER A 89 12.16 -12.07 -22.03
CA SER A 89 13.23 -11.09 -21.97
C SER A 89 12.74 -9.74 -22.51
N VAL A 90 12.71 -8.72 -21.67
CA VAL A 90 12.28 -7.37 -22.06
C VAL A 90 13.41 -6.66 -22.79
N LYS A 91 13.14 -6.20 -24.02
CA LYS A 91 14.00 -5.27 -24.76
C LYS A 91 13.40 -3.86 -24.67
N PRO A 92 13.93 -2.96 -23.81
CA PRO A 92 13.38 -1.62 -23.66
C PRO A 92 13.57 -0.79 -24.94
N TYR A 93 12.71 0.21 -25.13
CA TYR A 93 12.86 1.19 -26.20
C TYR A 93 14.07 2.10 -25.89
N PRO A 94 14.94 2.40 -26.87
CA PRO A 94 16.08 3.29 -26.64
C PRO A 94 15.59 4.70 -26.27
N HIS A 95 16.24 5.31 -25.28
CA HIS A 95 16.03 6.69 -24.84
C HIS A 95 17.17 7.58 -25.32
#